data_AF-A0A642B2I6-F1
#
_entry.id   AF-A0A642B2I6-F1
#
_cell.length_a   1.000
_cell.length_b   1.000
_cell.length_c   1.000
_cell.angle_alpha   90.00
_cell.angle_beta   90.00
_cell.angle_gamma   90.00
#
_symmetry.space_group_name_H-M   'P 1'
#
loop_
_entity.id
_entity.type
_entity.pdbx_description
1 polymer ?
#
loop_
_entity_poly.entity_id
_entity_poly.type
_entity_poly.pdbx_seq_one_letter_code
_entity_poly.pdbx_strand_id
1 'polypeptide(L)'
;TIQLGKMGIIHGARTYVIQNEDGQIEEPYSISAGLDYPGIGPIHANLAAQRRATVLAVNDDEAIEAAYELTKLEGIIPALESAHALGALKKLKFKPEDVVVLTVSGRGDKDIETYLSFNEK
;
A
#
# COMPACT_ATOMS: atom_id res chain seq x y z
N THR A 1 2.18 2.63 -7.44
CA THR A 1 1.70 3.14 -8.75
C THR A 1 1.55 4.64 -8.87
N ILE A 2 0.61 5.31 -8.17
CA ILE A 2 0.27 6.73 -8.43
C ILE A 2 1.48 7.69 -8.40
N GLN A 3 2.47 7.45 -7.54
CA GLN A 3 3.65 8.31 -7.39
C GLN A 3 4.65 8.23 -8.56
N LEU A 4 4.77 7.06 -9.20
CA LEU A 4 5.80 6.75 -10.21
C LEU A 4 5.22 6.55 -11.61
N GLY A 5 3.95 6.19 -11.70
CA GLY A 5 3.28 5.86 -12.95
C GLY A 5 2.96 7.08 -13.81
N LYS A 6 2.74 6.82 -15.10
CA LYS A 6 2.30 7.81 -16.09
C LYS A 6 0.90 7.44 -16.57
N MET A 7 0.19 8.40 -17.19
CA MET A 7 -1.11 8.11 -17.79
C MET A 7 -0.95 7.12 -18.95
N GLY A 8 -1.67 6.01 -18.90
CA GLY A 8 -1.66 4.97 -19.91
C GLY A 8 -2.99 4.22 -19.97
N ILE A 9 -3.02 3.12 -20.72
CA ILE A 9 -4.17 2.20 -20.80
C ILE A 9 -3.70 0.83 -20.34
N ILE A 10 -4.33 0.29 -19.30
CA ILE A 10 -4.07 -1.06 -18.80
C ILE A 10 -5.40 -1.72 -18.45
N HIS A 11 -5.55 -3.00 -18.82
CA HIS A 11 -6.71 -3.83 -18.49
C HIS A 11 -8.07 -3.16 -18.76
N GLY A 12 -8.19 -2.46 -19.89
CA GLY A 12 -9.44 -1.83 -20.34
C GLY A 12 -9.76 -0.47 -19.71
N ALA A 13 -8.85 0.14 -18.93
CA ALA A 13 -9.06 1.44 -18.32
C ALA A 13 -7.91 2.42 -18.62
N ARG A 14 -8.25 3.70 -18.82
CA ARG A 14 -7.27 4.80 -18.87
C ARG A 14 -6.97 5.28 -17.46
N THR A 15 -5.74 5.10 -16.99
CA THR A 15 -5.35 5.35 -15.59
C THR A 15 -3.84 5.54 -15.46
N TYR A 16 -3.33 5.76 -14.24
CA TYR A 16 -1.89 5.73 -13.97
C TYR A 16 -1.38 4.29 -14.00
N VAL A 17 -0.26 4.08 -14.69
CA VAL A 17 0.41 2.79 -14.84
C VAL A 17 1.92 2.97 -14.84
N ILE A 18 2.64 2.02 -14.24
CA ILE A 18 4.11 1.95 -14.31
C ILE A 18 4.47 1.33 -15.67
N GLN A 19 5.15 2.12 -16.50
CA GLN A 19 5.49 1.75 -17.87
C GLN A 19 6.76 2.49 -18.32
N ASN A 20 7.50 1.87 -19.23
CA ASN A 20 8.70 2.44 -19.81
C ASN A 20 8.37 3.49 -20.90
N GLU A 21 9.40 4.04 -21.55
CA GLU A 21 9.25 5.09 -22.56
C GLU A 21 8.47 4.64 -23.81
N ASP A 22 8.56 3.35 -24.16
CA ASP A 22 7.83 2.74 -25.28
C ASP A 22 6.38 2.37 -24.92
N GLY A 23 5.95 2.64 -23.69
CA GLY A 23 4.62 2.30 -23.18
C GLY A 23 4.45 0.81 -22.81
N GLN A 24 5.55 0.06 -22.70
CA GLN A 24 5.50 -1.32 -22.19
C GLN A 24 5.34 -1.29 -20.67
N ILE A 25 4.49 -2.17 -20.14
CA ILE A 25 4.26 -2.29 -18.69
C ILE A 25 5.54 -2.77 -18.02
N GLU A 26 5.95 -2.06 -16.97
CA GLU A 26 7.06 -2.50 -16.12
C GLU A 26 6.52 -3.31 -14.95
N GLU A 27 7.25 -4.34 -14.54
CA GLU A 27 6.88 -5.16 -13.41
C GLU A 27 7.00 -4.35 -12.10
N PRO A 28 5.92 -4.28 -11.30
CA PRO A 28 6.00 -3.71 -9.97
C PRO A 28 6.77 -4.64 -9.03
N TYR A 29 7.06 -4.12 -7.84
CA TYR A 29 7.48 -4.95 -6.72
C TYR A 29 6.85 -4.43 -5.43
N SER A 30 6.35 -5.36 -4.61
CA SER A 30 6.01 -5.16 -3.21
C SER A 30 6.15 -6.49 -2.48
N ILE A 31 6.54 -6.47 -1.20
CA ILE A 31 6.47 -7.68 -0.37
C ILE A 31 5.02 -8.18 -0.22
N SER A 32 4.03 -7.30 -0.38
CA SER A 32 2.61 -7.62 -0.37
C SER A 32 2.14 -7.97 -1.78
N ALA A 33 1.92 -9.26 -2.03
CA ALA A 33 1.44 -9.73 -3.34
C ALA A 33 0.13 -9.05 -3.79
N GLY A 34 -0.76 -8.68 -2.86
CA GLY A 34 -2.01 -7.98 -3.19
C GLY A 34 -1.84 -6.52 -3.61
N LEU A 35 -0.68 -5.90 -3.37
CA LEU A 35 -0.34 -4.55 -3.82
C LEU A 35 0.65 -4.54 -5.00
N ASP A 36 1.14 -5.71 -5.39
CA ASP A 36 2.12 -5.90 -6.46
C ASP A 36 1.47 -5.82 -7.85
N TYR A 37 0.94 -4.63 -8.18
CA TYR A 37 0.19 -4.38 -9.40
C TYR A 37 0.63 -3.05 -10.06
N PRO A 38 0.96 -3.05 -11.37
CA PRO A 38 1.54 -1.86 -12.02
C PRO A 38 0.51 -0.76 -12.30
N GLY A 39 -0.78 -1.05 -12.19
CA GLY A 39 -1.87 -0.12 -12.45
C GLY A 39 -2.54 0.40 -11.18
N ILE A 40 -3.55 1.24 -11.35
CA ILE A 40 -4.46 1.66 -10.27
C ILE A 40 -5.85 1.93 -10.85
N GLY A 41 -6.91 1.74 -10.06
CA GLY A 41 -8.27 2.05 -10.51
C GLY A 41 -8.45 3.52 -10.91
N PRO A 42 -9.18 3.83 -12.00
CA PRO A 42 -9.31 5.19 -12.53
C PRO A 42 -9.99 6.16 -11.56
N ILE A 43 -10.86 5.67 -10.68
CA ILE A 43 -11.48 6.50 -9.63
C ILE A 43 -10.41 7.02 -8.65
N HIS A 44 -9.48 6.16 -8.21
CA HIS A 44 -8.38 6.57 -7.33
C HIS A 44 -7.43 7.55 -8.03
N ALA A 45 -7.10 7.29 -9.31
CA ALA A 45 -6.30 8.20 -10.12
C ALA A 45 -6.94 9.61 -10.20
N ASN A 46 -8.25 9.67 -10.46
CA ASN A 46 -8.97 10.94 -10.53
C ASN A 46 -9.03 11.65 -9.17
N LEU A 47 -9.34 10.93 -8.08
CA LEU A 47 -9.38 11.52 -6.74
C LEU A 47 -8.02 12.10 -6.31
N ALA A 48 -6.92 11.43 -6.65
CA ALA A 48 -5.57 11.92 -6.41
C ALA A 48 -5.24 13.16 -7.27
N ALA A 49 -5.56 13.13 -8.58
CA ALA A 49 -5.34 14.25 -9.48
C ALA A 49 -6.12 15.51 -9.07
N GLN A 50 -7.34 15.33 -8.56
CA GLN A 50 -8.17 16.40 -8.00
C GLN A 50 -7.76 16.84 -6.59
N ARG A 51 -6.72 16.23 -6.00
CA ARG A 51 -6.27 16.44 -4.62
C ARG A 51 -7.38 16.20 -3.58
N ARG A 52 -8.37 15.37 -3.92
CA ARG A 52 -9.44 14.94 -3.02
C ARG A 52 -9.02 13.79 -2.12
N ALA A 53 -8.05 12.99 -2.57
CA ALA A 53 -7.37 11.96 -1.82
C ALA A 53 -5.85 12.23 -1.81
N THR A 54 -5.21 12.08 -0.65
CA THR A 54 -3.76 12.06 -0.53
C THR A 54 -3.28 10.62 -0.63
N VAL A 55 -2.29 10.37 -1.47
CA VAL A 55 -1.72 9.04 -1.66
C VAL A 55 -0.32 9.02 -1.09
N LEU A 56 -0.07 8.13 -0.15
CA LEU A 56 1.23 7.95 0.50
C LEU A 56 1.83 6.63 0.05
N ALA A 57 3.13 6.63 -0.25
CA ALA A 57 3.88 5.41 -0.47
C ALA A 57 4.38 4.89 0.88
N VAL A 58 4.34 3.57 1.07
CA VAL A 58 4.87 2.87 2.24
C VAL A 58 5.76 1.76 1.70
N ASN A 59 6.97 1.66 2.23
CA ASN A 59 7.92 0.61 1.84
C ASN A 59 7.72 -0.65 2.69
N ASP A 60 8.39 -1.74 2.30
CA ASP A 60 8.21 -3.04 2.93
C ASP A 60 8.59 -3.02 4.42
N ASP A 61 9.68 -2.34 4.79
CA ASP A 61 10.14 -2.23 6.18
C ASP A 61 9.09 -1.54 7.07
N GLU A 62 8.54 -0.42 6.59
CA GLU A 62 7.50 0.36 7.28
C GLU A 62 6.21 -0.46 7.46
N ALA A 63 5.82 -1.24 6.44
CA ALA A 63 4.66 -2.11 6.52
C ALA A 63 4.88 -3.22 7.56
N ILE A 64 6.03 -3.89 7.52
CA ILE A 64 6.33 -5.00 8.44
C ILE A 64 6.42 -4.50 9.88
N GLU A 65 7.11 -3.38 10.13
CA GLU A 65 7.19 -2.78 11.46
C GLU A 65 5.78 -2.49 12.02
N ALA A 66 4.91 -1.91 11.19
CA ALA A 66 3.54 -1.59 11.57
C ALA A 66 2.68 -2.85 11.83
N ALA A 67 2.89 -3.93 11.07
CA ALA A 67 2.23 -5.21 11.32
C ALA A 67 2.62 -5.80 12.69
N TYR A 68 3.91 -5.76 13.02
CA TYR A 68 4.40 -6.21 14.32
C TYR A 68 3.88 -5.34 15.46
N GLU A 69 3.81 -4.03 15.27
CA GLU A 69 3.27 -3.09 16.26
C GLU A 69 1.80 -3.40 16.56
N LEU A 70 0.95 -3.54 15.53
CA LEU A 70 -0.46 -3.90 15.71
C LEU A 70 -0.62 -5.27 16.40
N THR A 71 0.20 -6.25 16.01
CA THR A 71 0.15 -7.59 16.60
C THR A 71 0.54 -7.55 18.08
N LYS A 72 1.59 -6.81 18.44
CA LYS A 72 2.08 -6.72 19.83
C LYS A 72 1.13 -5.95 20.74
N LEU A 73 0.54 -4.87 20.23
CA LEU A 73 -0.32 -3.99 21.03
C LEU A 73 -1.75 -4.50 21.14
N GLU A 74 -2.31 -5.00 20.04
CA GLU A 74 -3.74 -5.32 19.94
C GLU A 74 -4.03 -6.82 19.70
N GLY A 75 -3.01 -7.65 19.51
CA GLY A 75 -3.18 -9.08 19.24
C GLY A 75 -3.79 -9.39 17.86
N ILE A 76 -3.79 -8.42 16.94
CA ILE A 76 -4.34 -8.56 15.59
C ILE A 76 -3.16 -8.76 14.63
N ILE A 77 -3.16 -9.87 13.88
CA ILE A 77 -2.19 -10.13 12.80
C ILE A 77 -2.79 -9.60 11.49
N PRO A 78 -2.37 -8.43 10.97
CA PRO A 78 -2.92 -7.88 9.74
C PRO A 78 -2.34 -8.56 8.50
N ALA A 79 -3.09 -8.56 7.41
CA ALA A 79 -2.53 -8.85 6.10
C ALA A 79 -1.46 -7.81 5.73
N LEU A 80 -0.44 -8.20 4.96
CA LEU A 80 0.62 -7.27 4.51
C LEU A 80 0.05 -6.07 3.75
N GLU A 81 -1.05 -6.25 3.02
CA GLU A 81 -1.76 -5.17 2.33
C GLU A 81 -2.30 -4.13 3.34
N SER A 82 -2.87 -4.59 4.46
CA SER A 82 -3.38 -3.75 5.55
C SER A 82 -2.24 -3.08 6.31
N ALA A 83 -1.12 -3.77 6.46
CA ALA A 83 0.07 -3.27 7.12
C ALA A 83 0.64 -2.00 6.44
N HIS A 84 0.53 -1.90 5.11
CA HIS A 84 0.87 -0.67 4.39
C HIS A 84 0.00 0.52 4.82
N ALA A 85 -1.30 0.33 5.06
CA ALA A 85 -2.16 1.40 5.55
C ALA A 85 -1.76 1.86 6.96
N LEU A 86 -1.35 0.92 7.82
CA LEU A 86 -0.85 1.22 9.18
C LEU A 86 0.49 1.96 9.13
N GLY A 87 1.44 1.50 8.30
CA GLY A 87 2.74 2.15 8.12
C GLY A 87 2.63 3.60 7.65
N ALA A 88 1.56 3.94 6.92
CA ALA A 88 1.30 5.31 6.50
C ALA A 88 1.00 6.27 7.67
N LEU A 89 0.51 5.77 8.81
CA LEU A 89 0.15 6.60 9.96
C LEU A 89 1.37 7.36 10.53
N LYS A 90 2.57 6.74 10.50
CA LYS A 90 3.82 7.39 10.94
C LYS A 90 4.23 8.59 10.08
N LYS A 91 3.66 8.72 8.88
CA LYS A 91 3.92 9.83 7.94
C LYS A 91 2.93 10.99 8.08
N LEU A 92 1.90 10.81 8.90
CA LEU A 92 0.85 11.79 9.14
C LEU A 92 1.04 12.44 10.52
N LYS A 93 0.52 13.67 10.65
CA LYS A 93 0.47 14.38 11.93
C LYS A 93 -0.97 14.43 12.39
N PHE A 94 -1.21 13.96 13.60
CA PHE A 94 -2.53 13.96 14.23
C PHE A 94 -2.53 14.90 15.42
N LYS A 95 -3.66 15.56 15.64
CA LYS A 95 -3.96 16.24 16.89
C LYS A 95 -4.59 15.24 17.87
N PRO A 96 -4.49 15.48 19.19
CA PRO A 96 -5.11 14.61 20.19
C PRO A 96 -6.62 14.37 19.98
N GLU A 97 -7.32 15.33 19.38
CA GLU A 97 -8.76 15.27 19.10
C GLU A 97 -9.13 14.62 17.76
N ASP A 98 -8.16 14.29 16.91
CA ASP A 98 -8.44 13.67 15.61
C ASP A 98 -8.93 12.23 15.81
N VAL A 99 -10.01 11.87 15.13
CA VAL A 99 -10.52 10.49 15.07
C VAL A 99 -10.12 9.88 13.73
N VAL A 100 -9.27 8.87 13.77
CA VAL A 100 -8.77 8.17 12.57
C VAL A 100 -9.47 6.83 12.42
N VAL A 101 -10.05 6.59 11.24
CA VAL A 101 -10.59 5.29 10.85
C VAL A 101 -9.66 4.67 9.83
N LEU A 102 -9.18 3.45 10.12
CA LEU A 102 -8.32 2.69 9.24
C LEU A 102 -8.98 1.38 8.85
N THR A 103 -8.91 1.04 7.58
CA THR A 103 -9.41 -0.24 7.07
C THR A 103 -8.33 -1.30 7.22
N VAL A 104 -8.55 -2.27 8.11
CA VAL A 104 -7.82 -3.54 8.13
C VAL A 104 -8.52 -4.49 7.15
N SER A 105 -8.08 -4.47 5.90
CA SER A 105 -8.75 -5.14 4.77
C SER A 105 -8.70 -6.67 4.84
N GLY A 106 -7.76 -7.24 5.59
CA GLY A 106 -7.62 -8.69 5.71
C GLY A 106 -6.76 -9.11 6.90
N ARG A 107 -6.84 -10.40 7.22
CA ARG A 107 -6.02 -11.07 8.25
C ARG A 107 -4.73 -11.63 7.65
N GLY A 108 -3.67 -11.66 8.45
CA GLY A 108 -2.31 -12.01 8.01
C GLY A 108 -1.95 -13.48 8.10
N ASP A 109 -2.89 -14.40 8.29
CA ASP A 109 -2.61 -15.86 8.32
C ASP A 109 -1.83 -16.32 7.08
N LYS A 110 -2.13 -15.75 5.91
CA LYS A 110 -1.44 -16.06 4.65
C LYS A 110 0.00 -15.52 4.58
N ASP A 111 0.34 -14.55 5.43
CA ASP A 111 1.59 -13.79 5.37
C ASP A 111 2.58 -14.23 6.49
N ILE A 112 2.23 -15.24 7.30
CA ILE A 112 3.03 -15.67 8.46
C ILE A 112 4.47 -16.04 8.08
N GLU A 113 4.66 -16.81 7.02
CA GLU A 113 6.01 -17.21 6.57
C GLU A 113 6.86 -16.00 6.16
N THR A 114 6.25 -15.04 5.47
CA THR A 114 6.89 -13.77 5.10
C THR A 114 7.29 -12.96 6.33
N TYR A 115 6.41 -12.87 7.34
CA TYR A 115 6.75 -12.19 8.60
C TYR A 115 7.93 -12.87 9.30
N LEU A 116 7.91 -14.20 9.44
CA LEU A 116 8.95 -14.97 10.12
C LEU A 116 10.31 -14.83 9.43
N SER A 117 10.36 -15.02 8.11
CA SER A 117 11.60 -14.89 7.33
C SER A 117 12.23 -13.50 7.40
N PHE A 118 11.43 -12.46 7.66
CA PHE A 118 11.93 -11.09 7.81
C PHE A 118 12.58 -10.85 9.18
N ASN A 119 12.10 -11.50 10.23
CA ASN A 119 12.70 -11.41 11.58
C ASN A 119 14.02 -12.18 11.71
N GLU A 120 14.32 -13.09 10.79
CA GLU A 120 15.56 -13.87 10.79
C GLU A 120 16.74 -13.16 10.08
N LYS A 121 16.49 -11.99 9.50
CA LYS A 121 17.52 -11.12 8.92
C LYS A 121 18.06 -10.13 9.94
#